data_AF-A0A377M676-F1
#
_entry.id   AF-A0A377M676-F1
#
_cell.length_a   1.000
_cell.length_b   1.000
_cell.length_c   1.000
_cell.angle_alpha   90.00
_cell.angle_beta   90.00
_cell.angle_gamma   90.00
#
_symmetry.space_group_name_H-M   'P 1'
#
loop_
_entity.id
_entity.type
_entity.pdbx_description
1 polymer ?
#
loop_
_entity_poly.entity_id
_entity_poly.type
_entity_poly.pdbx_seq_one_letter_code
_entity_poly.pdbx_strand_id
1 'polypeptide(L)'
;MLTADAGRTVKVKLIPGNKYLLKNINDDFAPENITLQRVDKALHIIQEGDTQPSIIIEDYFNGDPNNPVLMGMAEDGLLYAYVPLSGESYDTGYLMADGSMSPVALGGEPLGAGGLF
;
A
#
# COMPACT_ATOMS: atom_id res chain seq x y z
N MET A 1 9.56 -1.29 -6.13
CA MET A 1 9.48 -1.93 -4.79
C MET A 1 9.69 -0.88 -3.72
N LEU A 2 8.90 -0.93 -2.65
CA LEU A 2 9.00 -0.07 -1.47
C LEU A 2 9.18 -0.98 -0.25
N THR A 3 10.26 -0.77 0.50
CA THR A 3 10.56 -1.56 1.70
C THR A 3 9.94 -0.87 2.92
N ALA A 4 9.13 -1.61 3.66
CA ALA A 4 8.59 -1.23 4.94
C ALA A 4 9.62 -1.48 6.05
N ASP A 5 9.98 -0.42 6.76
CA ASP A 5 10.90 -0.46 7.90
C ASP A 5 10.33 0.41 9.03
N ALA A 6 9.96 -0.22 10.15
CA ALA A 6 9.39 0.48 11.29
C ALA A 6 10.43 1.46 11.87
N GLY A 7 10.02 2.71 12.05
CA GLY A 7 10.91 3.78 12.53
C GLY A 7 11.79 4.45 11.47
N ARG A 8 11.72 4.02 10.19
CA ARG A 8 12.37 4.71 9.07
C ARG A 8 11.37 4.99 7.94
N THR A 9 10.84 6.21 7.95
CA THR A 9 9.94 6.64 6.87
C THR A 9 10.66 6.84 5.54
N VAL A 10 10.21 6.13 4.51
CA VAL A 10 10.58 6.36 3.11
C VAL A 10 9.54 7.26 2.45
N LYS A 11 9.99 8.31 1.75
CA LYS A 11 9.10 9.18 0.96
C LYS A 11 9.36 8.98 -0.53
N VAL A 12 8.30 8.79 -1.29
CA VAL A 12 8.36 8.70 -2.77
C VAL A 12 7.27 9.55 -3.37
N LYS A 13 7.53 10.10 -4.56
CA LYS A 13 6.50 10.79 -5.34
C LYS A 13 5.73 9.80 -6.20
N LEU A 14 4.41 9.97 -6.31
CA LEU A 14 3.61 9.19 -7.23
C LEU A 14 4.11 9.41 -8.68
N ILE A 15 4.47 8.30 -9.31
CA ILE A 15 4.71 8.18 -10.75
C ILE A 15 3.50 7.45 -11.36
N PRO A 16 2.70 8.11 -12.21
CA PRO A 16 1.55 7.49 -12.88
C PRO A 16 1.94 6.25 -13.70
N GLY A 17 1.09 5.23 -13.68
CA GLY A 17 1.31 3.96 -14.39
C GLY A 17 2.28 2.99 -13.70
N ASN A 18 3.01 3.42 -12.67
CA ASN A 18 3.87 2.52 -11.90
C ASN A 18 3.06 1.63 -10.96
N LYS A 19 3.56 0.40 -10.80
CA LYS A 19 3.13 -0.54 -9.77
C LYS A 19 3.92 -0.31 -8.48
N TYR A 20 3.24 -0.34 -7.34
CA TYR A 20 3.85 -0.18 -6.03
C TYR A 20 3.76 -1.48 -5.25
N LEU A 21 4.88 -2.18 -5.18
CA LEU A 21 5.03 -3.43 -4.45
C LEU A 21 5.67 -3.17 -3.08
N LEU A 22 4.98 -3.52 -2.00
CA LEU A 22 5.48 -3.47 -0.63
C LEU A 22 6.21 -4.77 -0.29
N LYS A 23 7.21 -4.64 0.59
CA LYS A 23 8.03 -5.75 1.09
C LYS A 23 8.52 -5.41 2.51
N ASN A 24 8.59 -6.37 3.41
CA ASN A 24 9.24 -6.23 4.71
C ASN A 24 10.75 -6.02 4.54
N ILE A 25 11.41 -5.46 5.56
CA ILE A 25 12.87 -5.29 5.51
C ILE A 25 13.65 -6.62 5.63
N ASN A 26 13.07 -7.62 6.29
CA ASN A 26 13.79 -8.83 6.70
C ASN A 26 13.59 -10.04 5.77
N ASP A 27 12.58 -10.01 4.91
CA ASP A 27 12.20 -11.10 4.02
C ASP A 27 11.57 -10.55 2.73
N ASP A 28 11.34 -11.42 1.75
CA ASP A 28 10.74 -11.07 0.46
C ASP A 28 9.21 -10.91 0.51
N PHE A 29 8.58 -11.12 1.66
CA PHE A 29 7.13 -11.03 1.81
C PHE A 29 6.72 -9.60 2.18
N ALA A 30 5.45 -9.30 1.93
CA ALA A 30 4.86 -8.02 2.31
C ALA A 30 4.16 -8.15 3.68
N PRO A 31 3.97 -7.05 4.41
CA PRO A 31 3.13 -7.05 5.61
C PRO A 31 1.71 -7.51 5.25
N GLU A 32 1.12 -8.43 6.02
CA GLU A 32 -0.24 -8.89 5.75
C GLU A 32 -1.28 -7.80 6.01
N ASN A 33 -1.12 -7.04 7.10
CA ASN A 33 -2.02 -5.96 7.48
C ASN A 33 -1.28 -4.63 7.60
N ILE A 34 -1.86 -3.58 7.04
CA ILE A 34 -1.38 -2.19 7.19
C ILE A 34 -2.57 -1.26 7.40
N THR A 35 -2.30 -0.06 7.91
CA THR A 35 -3.26 1.03 7.93
C THR A 35 -2.84 2.09 6.92
N LEU A 36 -3.75 2.43 6.02
CA LEU A 36 -3.62 3.58 5.15
C LEU A 36 -4.14 4.81 5.88
N GLN A 37 -3.48 5.94 5.69
CA GLN A 37 -3.99 7.24 6.11
C GLN A 37 -3.82 8.23 4.98
N ARG A 38 -4.85 9.05 4.73
CA ARG A 38 -4.69 10.22 3.88
C ARG A 38 -4.23 11.41 4.71
N VAL A 39 -3.18 12.08 4.26
CA VAL A 39 -2.73 13.37 4.80
C VAL A 39 -2.54 14.33 3.65
N ASP A 40 -3.46 15.29 3.52
CA ASP A 40 -3.60 16.20 2.38
C ASP A 40 -3.70 15.44 1.04
N LYS A 41 -2.59 15.40 0.28
CA LYS A 41 -2.44 14.70 -0.99
C LYS A 41 -1.62 13.41 -0.89
N ALA A 42 -1.05 13.12 0.27
CA ALA A 42 -0.20 11.98 0.48
C ALA A 42 -0.98 10.76 0.98
N LEU A 43 -0.56 9.58 0.53
CA LEU A 43 -0.95 8.30 1.11
C LEU A 43 0.15 7.85 2.07
N HIS A 44 -0.19 7.77 3.35
CA HIS A 44 0.66 7.24 4.41
C HIS A 44 0.37 5.76 4.61
N ILE A 45 1.42 4.95 4.71
CA ILE A 45 1.34 3.51 4.98
C ILE A 45 1.98 3.24 6.35
N ILE A 46 1.13 2.81 7.28
CA ILE A 46 1.47 2.56 8.68
C ILE A 46 1.43 1.04 8.90
N GLN A 47 2.50 0.49 9.46
CA GLN A 47 2.58 -0.93 9.78
C GLN A 47 1.67 -1.27 10.96
N GLU A 48 1.25 -2.53 11.05
CA GLU A 48 0.48 -3.00 12.19
C GLU A 48 1.25 -2.77 13.51
N GLY A 49 0.58 -2.18 14.50
CA GLY A 49 1.17 -1.82 15.79
C GLY A 49 1.95 -0.50 15.82
N ASP A 50 2.22 0.13 14.67
CA ASP A 50 2.89 1.42 14.59
C ASP A 50 1.93 2.61 14.60
N THR A 51 2.46 3.79 14.94
CA THR A 51 1.72 5.07 14.88
C THR A 51 2.29 6.04 13.84
N GLN A 52 3.49 5.76 13.32
CA GLN A 52 4.16 6.57 12.31
C GLN A 52 4.22 5.82 10.98
N PRO A 53 4.15 6.52 9.84
CA PRO A 53 4.23 5.87 8.54
C PRO A 53 5.64 5.34 8.27
N SER A 54 5.70 4.11 7.77
CA SER A 54 6.92 3.53 7.21
C SER A 54 7.16 4.00 5.77
N ILE A 55 6.09 4.30 5.04
CA ILE A 55 6.14 4.77 3.64
C ILE A 55 5.14 5.90 3.47
N ILE A 56 5.53 6.92 2.70
CA ILE A 56 4.67 8.02 2.27
C ILE A 56 4.76 8.11 0.74
N ILE A 57 3.63 7.98 0.07
CA ILE A 57 3.48 8.25 -1.36
C ILE A 57 2.87 9.64 -1.53
N GLU A 58 3.69 10.60 -1.94
CA GLU A 58 3.29 11.98 -2.19
C GLU A 58 2.45 12.08 -3.47
N ASP A 59 1.52 13.03 -3.50
CA ASP A 59 0.62 13.28 -4.63
C ASP A 59 -0.27 12.09 -5.04
N TYR A 60 -0.54 11.13 -4.14
CA TYR A 60 -1.49 10.05 -4.38
C TYR A 60 -2.92 10.59 -4.60
N PHE A 61 -3.37 11.53 -3.77
CA PHE A 61 -4.71 12.13 -3.88
C PHE A 61 -4.65 13.47 -4.64
N ASN A 62 -4.12 13.46 -5.86
CA ASN A 62 -3.89 14.66 -6.67
C ASN A 62 -5.06 15.06 -7.60
N GLY A 63 -6.15 14.30 -7.60
CA GLY A 63 -7.31 14.51 -8.47
C GLY A 63 -7.39 13.57 -9.68
N ASP A 64 -6.37 12.73 -9.90
CA ASP A 64 -6.46 11.62 -10.84
C ASP A 64 -7.48 10.57 -10.33
N PRO A 65 -8.45 10.15 -11.16
CA PRO A 65 -9.42 9.14 -10.76
C PRO A 65 -8.84 7.71 -10.69
N ASN A 66 -7.67 7.44 -11.25
CA ASN A 66 -7.09 6.10 -11.39
C ASN A 66 -5.67 6.01 -10.79
N ASN A 67 -5.61 5.85 -9.48
CA ASN A 67 -4.35 5.64 -8.78
C ASN A 67 -4.02 4.16 -8.61
N PRO A 68 -2.72 3.79 -8.54
CA PRO A 68 -2.34 2.40 -8.40
C PRO A 68 -2.69 1.87 -7.01
N VAL A 69 -3.28 0.68 -6.99
CA VAL A 69 -3.48 -0.11 -5.78
C VAL A 69 -2.13 -0.67 -5.31
N LEU A 70 -1.91 -0.66 -3.99
CA LEU A 70 -0.70 -1.26 -3.42
C LEU A 70 -0.76 -2.79 -3.57
N MET A 71 0.39 -3.40 -3.82
CA MET A 71 0.52 -4.85 -3.93
C MET A 71 1.62 -5.36 -3.00
N GLY A 72 1.61 -6.66 -2.72
CA GLY A 72 2.64 -7.35 -1.95
C GLY A 72 2.74 -8.82 -2.34
N MET A 73 3.88 -9.46 -2.07
CA MET A 73 4.00 -10.91 -2.17
C MET A 73 3.63 -11.53 -0.82
N ALA A 74 2.69 -12.48 -0.81
CA ALA A 74 2.33 -13.24 0.39
C ALA A 74 3.28 -14.43 0.59
N GLU A 75 3.17 -15.11 1.74
CA GLU A 75 4.03 -16.26 2.10
C GLU A 75 3.95 -17.44 1.12
N ASP A 76 2.86 -17.55 0.36
CA ASP A 76 2.68 -18.55 -0.70
C ASP A 76 3.43 -18.21 -2.00
N GLY A 77 4.11 -17.06 -2.05
CA GLY A 77 4.89 -16.59 -3.21
C GLY A 77 4.05 -15.93 -4.31
N LEU A 78 2.75 -15.74 -4.10
CA LEU A 78 1.87 -15.06 -5.04
C LEU A 78 1.71 -13.58 -4.68
N LEU A 79 1.40 -12.78 -5.70
CA LEU A 79 1.09 -11.36 -5.55
C LEU A 79 -0.37 -11.15 -5.27
N TYR A 80 -0.64 -10.23 -4.36
CA TYR A 80 -1.98 -9.80 -4.00
C TYR A 80 -2.04 -8.29 -3.90
N ALA A 81 -3.25 -7.76 -3.99
CA ALA A 81 -3.55 -6.36 -3.69
C ALA A 81 -3.77 -6.16 -2.19
N TYR A 82 -3.58 -4.92 -1.72
CA TYR A 82 -4.08 -4.51 -0.42
C TYR A 82 -5.53 -4.04 -0.52
N VAL A 83 -6.43 -4.82 0.07
CA VAL A 83 -7.89 -4.67 0.00
C VAL A 83 -8.43 -3.98 1.26
N PRO A 84 -9.28 -2.95 1.13
CA PRO A 84 -9.95 -2.34 2.29
C PRO A 84 -10.80 -3.33 3.09
N LEU A 85 -10.54 -3.43 4.39
CA LEU A 85 -11.33 -4.28 5.29
C LEU A 85 -12.76 -3.74 5.51
N SER A 86 -12.99 -2.47 5.19
CA SER A 86 -14.33 -1.85 5.19
C SER A 86 -15.24 -2.41 4.09
N GLY A 87 -14.67 -3.08 3.07
CA GLY A 87 -15.39 -3.49 1.87
C GLY A 87 -15.61 -2.37 0.84
N GLU A 88 -15.01 -1.19 1.05
CA GLU A 88 -15.00 -0.13 0.04
C GLU A 88 -14.25 -0.59 -1.22
N SER A 89 -14.74 -0.16 -2.39
CA SER A 89 -14.07 -0.45 -3.66
C SER A 89 -12.70 0.22 -3.71
N TYR A 90 -11.78 -0.45 -4.37
CA TYR A 90 -10.41 0.00 -4.63
C TYR A 90 -10.03 -0.14 -6.11
N ASP A 91 -11.02 -0.35 -7.00
CA ASP A 91 -10.80 -0.69 -8.42
C ASP A 91 -10.04 0.40 -9.18
N THR A 92 -10.15 1.66 -8.73
CA THR A 92 -9.45 2.81 -9.32
C THR A 92 -8.45 3.45 -8.34
N GLY A 93 -7.99 2.67 -7.36
CA GLY A 93 -7.19 3.14 -6.24
C GLY A 93 -8.03 3.42 -5.00
N TYR A 94 -7.40 3.97 -3.97
CA TYR A 94 -8.06 4.21 -2.68
C TYR A 94 -8.80 5.54 -2.69
N LEU A 95 -10.07 5.51 -2.26
CA LEU A 95 -10.90 6.70 -2.12
C LEU A 95 -11.05 7.00 -0.63
N MET A 96 -10.37 8.05 -0.15
CA MET A 96 -10.29 8.38 1.27
C MET A 96 -10.53 9.87 1.49
N ALA A 97 -11.28 10.20 2.54
CA ALA A 97 -11.40 11.58 3.00
C ALA A 97 -10.07 12.03 3.65
N ASP A 98 -9.76 13.32 3.61
CA ASP A 98 -8.53 13.80 4.26
C ASP A 98 -8.58 13.57 5.78
N GLY A 99 -7.47 13.10 6.34
CA GLY A 99 -7.35 12.67 7.72
C GLY A 99 -7.95 11.29 8.03
N SER A 100 -8.65 10.65 7.10
CA SER A 100 -9.25 9.33 7.35
C SER A 100 -8.18 8.22 7.36
N MET A 101 -8.45 7.19 8.15
CA MET A 101 -7.65 5.95 8.18
C MET A 101 -8.49 4.80 7.64
N SER A 102 -7.84 3.87 6.93
CA SER A 102 -8.48 2.66 6.42
C SER A 102 -7.54 1.48 6.62
N PRO A 103 -7.92 0.48 7.46
CA PRO A 103 -7.17 -0.76 7.55
C PRO A 103 -7.37 -1.57 6.26
N VAL A 104 -6.28 -2.09 5.74
CA VAL A 104 -6.26 -2.91 4.51
C VAL A 104 -5.44 -4.16 4.75
N ALA A 105 -5.82 -5.25 4.08
CA ALA A 105 -5.12 -6.53 4.16
C ALA A 105 -4.67 -7.00 2.79
N LEU A 106 -3.52 -7.65 2.73
CA LEU A 106 -3.02 -8.33 1.56
C LEU A 106 -3.94 -9.52 1.25
N GLY A 107 -4.61 -9.51 0.10
CA GLY A 107 -5.53 -10.59 -0.24
C GLY A 107 -6.33 -10.36 -1.52
N GLY A 108 -7.49 -11.05 -1.61
CA GLY A 108 -8.30 -11.11 -2.81
C GLY A 108 -7.85 -12.22 -3.76
N GLU A 109 -8.09 -12.03 -5.07
CA GLU A 109 -7.61 -12.96 -6.09
C GLU A 109 -6.11 -12.76 -6.36
N PRO A 110 -5.33 -13.84 -6.51
CA PRO A 110 -3.90 -13.73 -6.81
C PRO A 110 -3.67 -13.11 -8.18
N LEU A 111 -2.70 -12.20 -8.25
CA LEU A 111 -2.31 -11.45 -9.45
C LEU A 111 -1.20 -12.14 -10.25
N GLY A 112 -0.73 -13.30 -9.78
CA GLY A 112 0.35 -14.09 -10.39
C GLY A 112 1.52 -14.34 -9.44
N ALA A 113 2.60 -14.92 -9.96
CA ALA A 113 3.80 -15.22 -9.17
C ALA A 113 4.60 -13.94 -8.85
N GLY A 114 5.09 -13.83 -7.61
CA GLY A 114 5.86 -12.67 -7.14
C GLY A 114 7.28 -12.58 -7.67
N GLY A 115 7.88 -13.69 -8.10
CA GLY A 115 9.25 -13.73 -8.62
C GLY A 115 9.48 -13.10 -10.00
N LEU A 116 8.51 -12.38 -10.56
CA LEU A 116 8.56 -11.77 -11.90
C LEU A 116 8.68 -10.23 -11.91
N PHE A 117 8.92 -9.59 -10.76
CA PHE A 117 9.03 -8.14 -10.62
C PHE A 117 10.36 -7.68 -9.99
#